data_AF-D7MV01-F1
#
_entry.id   AF-D7MV01-F1
#
_cell.length_a   1.000
_cell.length_b   1.000
_cell.length_c   1.000
_cell.angle_alpha   90.00
_cell.angle_beta   90.00
_cell.angle_gamma   90.00
#
_symmetry.space_group_name_H-M   'P 1'
#
loop_
_entity.id
_entity.type
_entity.pdbx_description
1 polymer ?
#
loop_
_entity_poly.entity_id
_entity_poly.type
_entity_poly.pdbx_seq_one_letter_code
_entity_poly.pdbx_strand_id
1 'polypeptide(L)'
;MMSNGGDSSEIIRELEELKLKKADIEHRISTLEAKLQDTAAVERYDTVSNGDSYPTAPELKHGLSPDQIYRYSRQLLLPSFAVEGQSNLLKSSVLVIGAGGLGSPALLYLAACGVGRLGIIDHDVVELNNMHRQIIHTEAFIGHPKVKSAATACRSINSTIKVDEYVEALRTSNALEILSQYDIIVDATDNPPSRYMISDCCVLLGKPLVSGAALGMEGQLTVYNHNGGPCYRCLFPTPPPTSACQRCSDSGVLGVVPGVIGCLQALETIKLASMVGEPLSERMLLFDALSARMRIVKIRGRSSQCTVCGDNSSFNKQTFKDFDYEDFTQFPLFAGPLNLLPAESRISSTEFKEILQKKEQHVLLDVRPSHHYKIVSLPDSLNIPLANLEARLNELTSALKEKEDGHVNTGSCTNPSVYVVCRRGNDSQRAVHYLRESGFDSAKDIIGGLEAWAANVNPNFPTY
;
A
#
# COMPACT_ATOMS: atom_id res chain seq x y z
N MET A 1 24.13 21.91 -39.10
CA MET A 1 22.67 21.82 -39.29
C MET A 1 21.99 22.40 -38.07
N MET A 2 20.99 23.26 -38.30
CA MET A 2 20.38 24.15 -37.32
C MET A 2 19.33 23.45 -36.45
N SER A 3 19.14 23.99 -35.24
CA SER A 3 17.84 24.14 -34.54
C SER A 3 17.05 22.89 -34.12
N ASN A 4 17.24 22.44 -32.87
CA ASN A 4 16.24 21.69 -32.08
C ASN A 4 15.75 22.47 -30.82
N GLY A 5 16.10 23.76 -30.69
CA GLY A 5 15.74 24.59 -29.53
C GLY A 5 14.39 25.31 -29.61
N GLY A 6 13.72 25.29 -30.76
CA GLY A 6 12.43 25.98 -30.96
C GLY A 6 11.24 25.25 -30.34
N ASP A 7 11.22 23.92 -30.46
CA ASP A 7 10.05 23.08 -30.15
C ASP A 7 9.69 23.10 -28.66
N SER A 8 10.70 23.03 -27.78
CA SER A 8 10.45 23.03 -26.33
C SER A 8 9.99 24.40 -25.80
N SER A 9 10.40 25.49 -26.44
CA SER A 9 9.97 26.85 -26.07
C SER A 9 8.54 27.14 -26.49
N GLU A 10 8.11 26.57 -27.63
CA GLU A 10 6.77 26.70 -28.15
C GLU A 10 5.77 25.90 -27.31
N ILE A 11 6.13 24.68 -26.90
CA ILE A 11 5.35 23.86 -25.96
C ILE A 11 5.19 24.55 -24.60
N ILE A 12 6.26 25.15 -24.05
CA ILE A 12 6.17 25.87 -22.76
C ILE A 12 5.20 27.05 -22.86
N ARG A 13 5.28 27.81 -23.96
CA ARG A 13 4.39 28.95 -24.21
C ARG A 13 2.93 28.49 -24.34
N GLU A 14 2.67 27.42 -25.08
CA GLU A 14 1.33 26.85 -25.22
C GLU A 14 0.79 26.33 -23.87
N LEU A 15 1.65 25.71 -23.06
CA LEU A 15 1.29 25.25 -21.71
C LEU A 15 0.93 26.42 -20.77
N GLU A 16 1.67 27.53 -20.83
CA GLU A 16 1.36 28.75 -20.08
C GLU A 16 0.05 29.39 -20.55
N GLU A 17 -0.19 29.44 -21.85
CA GLU A 17 -1.43 29.96 -22.43
C GLU A 17 -2.65 29.11 -22.01
N LEU A 18 -2.52 27.78 -22.03
CA LEU A 18 -3.56 26.86 -21.56
C LEU A 18 -3.82 26.99 -20.06
N LYS A 19 -2.77 27.19 -19.24
CA LYS A 19 -2.94 27.45 -17.79
C LYS A 19 -3.68 28.75 -17.53
N LEU A 20 -3.38 29.81 -18.28
CA LEU A 20 -4.11 31.09 -18.19
C LEU A 20 -5.57 30.93 -18.59
N LYS A 21 -5.86 30.23 -19.70
CA LYS A 21 -7.24 29.93 -20.13
C LYS A 21 -8.00 29.11 -19.09
N LYS A 22 -7.34 28.12 -18.46
CA LYS A 22 -7.94 27.34 -17.37
C LYS A 22 -8.32 28.23 -16.19
N ALA A 23 -7.42 29.11 -15.75
CA ALA A 23 -7.68 30.02 -14.64
C ALA A 23 -8.84 31.00 -14.95
N ASP A 24 -8.92 31.52 -16.18
CA ASP A 24 -10.06 32.35 -16.63
C ASP A 24 -11.38 31.58 -16.60
N ILE A 25 -11.39 30.34 -17.12
CA ILE A 25 -12.58 29.48 -17.11
C ILE A 25 -13.01 29.17 -15.68
N GLU A 26 -12.08 28.82 -14.79
CA GLU A 26 -12.37 28.57 -13.37
C GLU A 26 -12.94 29.81 -12.68
N HIS A 27 -12.39 31.00 -12.96
CA HIS A 27 -12.92 32.26 -12.45
C HIS A 27 -14.34 32.55 -12.98
N ARG A 28 -14.59 32.29 -14.27
CA ARG A 28 -15.92 32.43 -14.88
C ARG A 28 -16.93 31.46 -14.29
N ILE A 29 -16.55 30.20 -14.05
CA ILE A 29 -17.38 29.20 -13.38
C ILE A 29 -17.73 29.71 -11.98
N SER A 30 -16.74 30.10 -11.17
CA SER A 30 -16.98 30.62 -9.82
C SER A 30 -17.87 31.87 -9.81
N THR A 31 -17.69 32.78 -10.77
CA THR A 31 -18.54 33.97 -10.91
C THR A 31 -19.97 33.60 -11.29
N LEU A 32 -20.16 32.63 -12.18
CA LEU A 32 -21.47 32.15 -12.57
C LEU A 32 -22.15 31.39 -11.43
N GLU A 33 -21.43 30.58 -10.67
CA GLU A 33 -21.93 29.91 -9.47
C GLU A 33 -22.38 30.90 -8.39
N ALA A 34 -21.60 31.96 -8.15
CA ALA A 34 -21.97 33.03 -7.23
C ALA A 34 -23.24 33.77 -7.70
N LYS A 35 -23.33 34.08 -9.00
CA LYS A 35 -24.55 34.66 -9.60
C LYS A 35 -25.76 33.71 -9.50
N LEU A 36 -25.54 32.41 -9.62
CA LEU A 36 -26.61 31.41 -9.49
C LEU A 36 -27.11 31.32 -8.04
N GLN A 37 -26.21 31.45 -7.05
CA GLN A 37 -26.59 31.57 -5.65
C GLN A 37 -27.35 32.87 -5.34
N ASP A 38 -26.92 33.99 -5.91
CA ASP A 38 -27.63 35.27 -5.77
C ASP A 38 -29.01 35.24 -6.46
N THR A 39 -29.10 34.63 -7.65
CA THR A 39 -30.38 34.48 -8.37
C THR A 39 -31.32 33.53 -7.63
N ALA A 40 -30.80 32.44 -7.05
CA ALA A 40 -31.56 31.54 -6.17
C ALA A 40 -31.97 32.20 -4.83
N ALA A 41 -31.31 33.28 -4.42
CA ALA A 41 -31.71 34.12 -3.28
C ALA A 41 -32.78 35.16 -3.67
N VAL A 42 -32.73 35.67 -4.90
CA VAL A 42 -33.74 36.59 -5.47
C VAL A 42 -35.04 35.85 -5.81
N GLU A 43 -34.98 34.62 -6.35
CA GLU A 43 -36.18 33.79 -6.56
C GLU A 43 -36.88 33.42 -5.25
N ARG A 44 -36.17 33.36 -4.11
CA ARG A 44 -36.77 33.23 -2.77
C ARG A 44 -37.44 34.50 -2.27
N TYR A 45 -37.10 35.66 -2.83
CA TYR A 45 -37.70 36.96 -2.46
C TYR A 45 -38.91 37.30 -3.35
N ASP A 46 -38.86 36.96 -4.64
CA ASP A 46 -39.97 37.22 -5.58
C ASP A 46 -41.15 36.23 -5.44
N THR A 47 -40.93 35.06 -4.83
CA THR A 47 -41.99 34.08 -4.51
C THR A 47 -42.89 34.50 -3.33
N VAL A 48 -42.66 35.68 -2.71
CA VAL A 48 -43.51 36.21 -1.64
C VAL A 48 -44.68 37.07 -2.16
N SER A 49 -44.81 37.28 -3.48
CA SER A 49 -45.83 38.20 -4.02
C SER A 49 -46.87 37.62 -4.99
N ASN A 50 -46.91 36.30 -5.25
CA ASN A 50 -48.04 35.69 -5.95
C ASN A 50 -48.41 34.33 -5.34
N GLY A 51 -49.67 34.21 -4.94
CA GLY A 51 -50.22 33.05 -4.24
C GLY A 51 -50.22 31.81 -5.10
N ASP A 52 -49.33 30.88 -4.77
CA ASP A 52 -49.60 29.45 -4.67
C ASP A 52 -48.45 28.85 -3.84
N SER A 53 -48.69 28.68 -2.54
CA SER A 53 -47.69 28.15 -1.62
C SER A 53 -47.52 26.65 -1.87
N TYR A 54 -46.49 26.27 -2.61
CA TYR A 54 -45.94 24.92 -2.51
C TYR A 54 -45.51 24.71 -1.05
N PRO A 55 -45.92 23.61 -0.39
CA PRO A 55 -45.49 23.35 0.98
C PRO A 55 -43.96 23.26 0.99
N THR A 56 -43.32 24.09 1.82
CA THR A 56 -41.91 23.95 2.20
C THR A 56 -41.65 22.49 2.53
N ALA A 57 -40.60 21.91 1.93
CA ALA A 57 -40.25 20.52 2.11
C ALA A 57 -40.30 20.17 3.61
N PRO A 58 -40.99 19.09 4.01
CA PRO A 58 -41.17 18.78 5.41
C PRO A 58 -39.79 18.64 6.07
N GLU A 59 -39.58 19.32 7.21
CA GLU A 59 -38.40 19.08 8.03
C GLU A 59 -38.45 17.64 8.54
N LEU A 60 -37.66 16.78 7.91
CA LEU A 60 -37.61 15.37 8.24
C LEU A 60 -36.83 15.20 9.55
N LYS A 61 -37.50 14.67 10.58
CA LYS A 61 -36.95 14.46 11.94
C LYS A 61 -35.63 13.68 11.99
N HIS A 62 -35.29 12.95 10.93
CA HIS A 62 -34.08 12.14 10.83
C HIS A 62 -32.85 12.87 10.27
N GLY A 63 -32.98 14.16 9.90
CA GLY A 63 -31.83 14.98 9.51
C GLY A 63 -31.16 14.63 8.18
N LEU A 64 -31.80 13.81 7.34
CA LEU A 64 -31.34 13.56 5.97
C LEU A 64 -32.03 14.56 5.05
N SER A 65 -31.27 15.20 4.18
CA SER A 65 -31.80 16.03 3.09
C SER A 65 -32.49 15.17 2.02
N PRO A 66 -33.40 15.74 1.21
CA PRO A 66 -34.02 15.04 0.09
C PRO A 66 -33.00 14.40 -0.86
N ASP A 67 -31.89 15.09 -1.16
CA ASP A 67 -30.83 14.59 -2.03
C ASP A 67 -30.12 13.37 -1.42
N GLN A 68 -29.87 13.38 -0.10
CA GLN A 68 -29.31 12.22 0.61
C GLN A 68 -30.29 11.04 0.60
N ILE A 69 -31.59 11.27 0.78
CA ILE A 69 -32.60 10.20 0.70
C ILE A 69 -32.62 9.59 -0.70
N TYR A 70 -32.61 10.42 -1.74
CA TYR A 70 -32.60 9.94 -3.11
C TYR A 70 -31.33 9.12 -3.39
N ARG A 71 -30.16 9.68 -3.06
CA ARG A 71 -28.84 9.07 -3.26
C ARG A 71 -28.71 7.73 -2.55
N TYR A 72 -29.13 7.65 -1.30
CA TYR A 72 -28.99 6.45 -0.46
C TYR A 72 -30.24 5.58 -0.44
N SER A 73 -31.24 5.86 -1.29
CA SER A 73 -32.54 5.18 -1.31
C SER A 73 -32.44 3.66 -1.26
N ARG A 74 -31.48 3.06 -1.99
CA ARG A 74 -31.28 1.60 -2.02
C ARG A 74 -30.75 1.03 -0.69
N GLN A 75 -29.99 1.81 0.08
CA GLN A 75 -29.54 1.43 1.43
C GLN A 75 -30.66 1.63 2.44
N LEU A 76 -31.42 2.72 2.33
CA LEU A 76 -32.55 3.05 3.20
C LEU A 76 -33.69 2.03 3.15
N LEU A 77 -33.86 1.34 2.01
CA LEU A 77 -34.87 0.29 1.85
C LEU A 77 -34.54 -1.01 2.61
N LEU A 78 -33.29 -1.20 3.07
CA LEU A 78 -32.90 -2.38 3.82
C LEU A 78 -33.45 -2.27 5.26
N PRO A 79 -34.36 -3.16 5.71
CA PRO A 79 -35.01 -3.01 7.01
C PRO A 79 -34.06 -2.98 8.20
N SER A 80 -32.94 -3.71 8.12
CA SER A 80 -31.91 -3.75 9.16
C SER A 80 -31.01 -2.52 9.18
N PHE A 81 -30.96 -1.73 8.11
CA PHE A 81 -30.10 -0.56 7.99
C PHE A 81 -30.91 0.74 8.12
N ALA A 82 -31.91 0.89 7.26
CA ALA A 82 -32.90 1.96 7.26
C ALA A 82 -32.29 3.38 7.40
N VAL A 83 -33.13 4.32 7.82
CA VAL A 83 -32.78 5.73 8.02
C VAL A 83 -31.74 5.93 9.12
N GLU A 84 -31.83 5.17 10.20
CA GLU A 84 -30.93 5.29 11.35
C GLU A 84 -29.49 4.92 10.99
N GLY A 85 -29.29 3.78 10.32
CA GLY A 85 -27.96 3.34 9.88
C GLY A 85 -27.30 4.34 8.94
N GLN A 86 -28.05 4.91 8.00
CA GLN A 86 -27.53 5.94 7.09
C GLN A 86 -27.20 7.25 7.82
N SER A 87 -28.05 7.69 8.76
CA SER A 87 -27.80 8.87 9.59
C SER A 87 -26.51 8.71 10.41
N ASN A 88 -26.30 7.53 11.01
CA ASN A 88 -25.08 7.23 11.78
C ASN A 88 -23.84 7.24 10.88
N LEU A 89 -23.93 6.63 9.70
CA LEU A 89 -22.83 6.61 8.73
C LEU A 89 -22.42 8.02 8.29
N LEU A 90 -23.38 8.90 8.02
CA LEU A 90 -23.12 10.31 7.66
C LEU A 90 -22.51 11.14 8.80
N LYS A 91 -22.70 10.73 10.06
CA LYS A 91 -22.10 11.39 11.23
C LYS A 91 -20.72 10.83 11.57
N SER A 92 -20.38 9.64 11.07
CA SER A 92 -19.14 8.96 11.36
C SER A 92 -17.93 9.55 10.61
N SER A 93 -16.76 9.39 11.23
CA SER A 93 -15.47 9.73 10.66
C SER A 93 -14.56 8.50 10.60
N VAL A 94 -13.98 8.23 9.44
CA VAL A 94 -13.12 7.06 9.19
C VAL A 94 -11.77 7.51 8.66
N LEU A 95 -10.68 6.97 9.22
CA LEU A 95 -9.33 7.12 8.66
C LEU A 95 -8.91 5.82 7.98
N VAL A 96 -8.56 5.88 6.70
CA VAL A 96 -7.96 4.76 5.96
C VAL A 96 -6.46 5.01 5.79
N ILE A 97 -5.67 4.07 6.32
CA ILE A 97 -4.22 4.11 6.31
C ILE A 97 -3.72 3.21 5.19
N GLY A 98 -3.25 3.82 4.11
CA GLY A 98 -2.89 3.17 2.85
C GLY A 98 -4.00 3.31 1.80
N ALA A 99 -3.64 3.88 0.65
CA ALA A 99 -4.46 3.98 -0.56
C ALA A 99 -4.06 2.92 -1.61
N GLY A 100 -3.43 1.82 -1.18
CA GLY A 100 -2.99 0.72 -2.03
C GLY A 100 -4.11 -0.24 -2.44
N GLY A 101 -3.77 -1.52 -2.62
CA GLY A 101 -4.72 -2.52 -3.16
C GLY A 101 -5.90 -2.83 -2.23
N LEU A 102 -5.68 -2.79 -0.92
CA LEU A 102 -6.71 -2.93 0.11
C LEU A 102 -7.51 -1.62 0.25
N GLY A 103 -6.80 -0.50 0.33
CA GLY A 103 -7.37 0.83 0.54
C GLY A 103 -8.25 1.29 -0.62
N SER A 104 -7.89 0.93 -1.85
CA SER A 104 -8.62 1.30 -3.07
C SER A 104 -10.12 0.96 -2.99
N PRO A 105 -10.54 -0.32 -2.95
CA PRO A 105 -11.95 -0.67 -2.82
C PRO A 105 -12.57 -0.14 -1.51
N ALA A 106 -11.81 -0.12 -0.40
CA ALA A 106 -12.32 0.35 0.88
C ALA A 106 -12.79 1.81 0.79
N LEU A 107 -11.92 2.69 0.29
CA LEU A 107 -12.19 4.11 0.08
C LEU A 107 -13.35 4.35 -0.90
N LEU A 108 -13.37 3.60 -2.01
CA LEU A 108 -14.44 3.68 -3.01
C LEU A 108 -15.82 3.38 -2.39
N TYR A 109 -15.94 2.27 -1.66
CA TYR A 109 -17.22 1.88 -1.04
C TYR A 109 -17.60 2.77 0.14
N LEU A 110 -16.66 3.18 0.99
CA LEU A 110 -16.93 4.09 2.10
C LEU A 110 -17.44 5.45 1.61
N ALA A 111 -16.84 5.98 0.54
CA ALA A 111 -17.29 7.21 -0.10
C ALA A 111 -18.69 7.04 -0.72
N ALA A 112 -18.90 5.96 -1.48
CA ALA A 112 -20.18 5.68 -2.14
C ALA A 112 -21.32 5.49 -1.13
N CYS A 113 -21.06 4.82 -0.01
CA CYS A 113 -22.04 4.55 1.05
C CYS A 113 -22.36 5.78 1.90
N GLY A 114 -21.54 6.84 1.85
CA GLY A 114 -21.82 8.10 2.52
C GLY A 114 -21.27 8.17 3.94
N VAL A 115 -20.07 7.67 4.18
CA VAL A 115 -19.30 8.02 5.39
C VAL A 115 -19.08 9.54 5.39
N GLY A 116 -19.50 10.22 6.45
CA GLY A 116 -19.53 11.69 6.50
C GLY A 116 -18.17 12.36 6.32
N ARG A 117 -17.14 11.81 6.98
CA ARG A 117 -15.75 12.29 6.93
C ARG A 117 -14.78 11.14 6.68
N LEU A 118 -14.02 11.21 5.60
CA LEU A 118 -13.04 10.21 5.21
C LEU A 118 -11.63 10.81 5.20
N GLY A 119 -10.77 10.36 6.10
CA GLY A 119 -9.34 10.67 6.07
C GLY A 119 -8.57 9.64 5.26
N ILE A 120 -7.65 10.10 4.43
CA ILE A 120 -6.78 9.24 3.61
C ILE A 120 -5.34 9.60 3.93
N ILE A 121 -4.56 8.62 4.41
CA ILE A 121 -3.12 8.78 4.64
C ILE A 121 -2.34 7.77 3.82
N ASP A 122 -1.42 8.28 3.01
CA ASP A 122 -0.45 7.50 2.23
C ASP A 122 0.72 8.42 1.87
N HIS A 123 1.91 7.85 1.75
CA HIS A 123 3.13 8.57 1.42
C HIS A 123 3.65 8.27 0.01
N ASP A 124 3.12 7.22 -0.62
CA ASP A 124 3.55 6.79 -1.93
C ASP A 124 2.92 7.63 -3.05
N VAL A 125 3.49 7.47 -4.24
CA VAL A 125 2.94 7.93 -5.51
C VAL A 125 2.30 6.79 -6.28
N VAL A 126 1.45 7.12 -7.25
CA VAL A 126 0.85 6.12 -8.15
C VAL A 126 1.91 5.62 -9.12
N GLU A 127 2.01 4.30 -9.29
CA GLU A 127 2.97 3.64 -10.19
C GLU A 127 2.26 2.65 -11.10
N LEU A 128 2.77 2.48 -12.32
CA LEU A 128 2.16 1.61 -13.33
C LEU A 128 2.04 0.14 -12.87
N ASN A 129 3.09 -0.39 -12.23
CA ASN A 129 3.13 -1.77 -11.70
C ASN A 129 2.14 -2.01 -10.54
N ASN A 130 1.46 -0.98 -10.06
CA ASN A 130 0.45 -1.06 -9.00
C ASN A 130 -0.99 -1.03 -9.54
N MET A 131 -1.18 -0.62 -10.80
CA MET A 131 -2.50 -0.41 -11.40
C MET A 131 -3.37 -1.67 -11.48
N HIS A 132 -2.75 -2.85 -11.58
CA HIS A 132 -3.49 -4.12 -11.63
C HIS A 132 -4.25 -4.46 -10.34
N ARG A 133 -3.98 -3.76 -9.23
CA ARG A 133 -4.63 -3.98 -7.93
C ARG A 133 -5.12 -2.70 -7.23
N GLN A 134 -4.65 -1.53 -7.64
CA GLN A 134 -5.00 -0.23 -7.03
C GLN A 134 -6.06 0.50 -7.87
N ILE A 135 -7.26 -0.08 -7.95
CA ILE A 135 -8.32 0.31 -8.88
C ILE A 135 -8.94 1.69 -8.63
N ILE A 136 -8.58 2.36 -7.52
CA ILE A 136 -9.00 3.75 -7.27
C ILE A 136 -8.18 4.75 -8.10
N HIS A 137 -7.00 4.35 -8.55
CA HIS A 137 -6.10 5.17 -9.35
C HIS A 137 -6.34 4.94 -10.84
N THR A 138 -5.95 5.94 -11.64
CA THR A 138 -5.95 5.85 -13.10
C THR A 138 -4.56 6.19 -13.63
N GLU A 139 -4.25 5.77 -14.87
CA GLU A 139 -2.93 6.04 -15.46
C GLU A 139 -2.60 7.53 -15.56
N ALA A 140 -3.62 8.39 -15.65
CA ALA A 140 -3.47 9.85 -15.64
C ALA A 140 -2.86 10.39 -14.33
N PHE A 141 -2.85 9.60 -13.26
CA PHE A 141 -2.27 9.97 -11.97
C PHE A 141 -0.88 9.35 -11.71
N ILE A 142 -0.29 8.60 -12.66
CA ILE A 142 1.06 8.04 -12.49
C ILE A 142 2.06 9.16 -12.13
N GLY A 143 2.85 8.94 -11.08
CA GLY A 143 3.79 9.92 -10.53
C GLY A 143 3.18 10.94 -9.55
N HIS A 144 1.86 11.01 -9.43
CA HIS A 144 1.19 11.86 -8.43
C HIS A 144 1.00 11.13 -7.10
N PRO A 145 0.89 11.85 -5.96
CA PRO A 145 0.64 11.22 -4.66
C PRO A 145 -0.66 10.40 -4.65
N LYS A 146 -0.61 9.18 -4.12
CA LYS A 146 -1.78 8.28 -4.05
C LYS A 146 -2.96 8.93 -3.33
N VAL A 147 -2.69 9.67 -2.26
CA VAL A 147 -3.72 10.41 -1.49
C VAL A 147 -4.50 11.38 -2.37
N LYS A 148 -3.81 12.14 -3.25
CA LYS A 148 -4.47 13.09 -4.15
C LYS A 148 -5.36 12.39 -5.17
N SER A 149 -4.85 11.31 -5.76
CA SER A 149 -5.61 10.49 -6.71
C SER A 149 -6.84 9.87 -6.06
N ALA A 150 -6.67 9.24 -4.89
CA ALA A 150 -7.74 8.60 -4.13
C ALA A 150 -8.81 9.61 -3.69
N ALA A 151 -8.40 10.76 -3.14
CA ALA A 151 -9.34 11.81 -2.73
C ALA A 151 -10.15 12.36 -3.90
N THR A 152 -9.53 12.53 -5.07
CA THR A 152 -10.22 12.92 -6.31
C THR A 152 -11.27 11.89 -6.70
N ALA A 153 -10.92 10.60 -6.68
CA ALA A 153 -11.85 9.52 -6.96
C ALA A 153 -13.03 9.50 -5.97
N CYS A 154 -12.77 9.58 -4.66
CA CYS A 154 -13.82 9.63 -3.64
C CYS A 154 -14.78 10.80 -3.85
N ARG A 155 -14.28 12.02 -4.13
CA ARG A 155 -15.12 13.20 -4.39
C ARG A 155 -15.93 13.07 -5.68
N SER A 156 -15.36 12.46 -6.72
CA SER A 156 -16.09 12.20 -7.98
C SER A 156 -17.23 11.20 -7.80
N ILE A 157 -17.06 10.23 -6.89
CA ILE A 157 -18.10 9.28 -6.54
C ILE A 157 -19.15 9.99 -5.70
N ASN A 158 -18.75 10.69 -4.64
CA ASN A 158 -19.64 11.34 -3.70
C ASN A 158 -19.08 12.69 -3.26
N SER A 159 -19.62 13.77 -3.84
CA SER A 159 -19.20 15.14 -3.52
C SER A 159 -19.73 15.65 -2.18
N THR A 160 -20.68 14.96 -1.53
CA THR A 160 -21.29 15.43 -0.28
C THR A 160 -20.47 15.06 0.96
N ILE A 161 -19.45 14.21 0.82
CA ILE A 161 -18.63 13.77 1.96
C ILE A 161 -17.41 14.68 2.12
N LYS A 162 -16.93 14.84 3.36
CA LYS A 162 -15.68 15.53 3.65
C LYS A 162 -14.52 14.56 3.45
N VAL A 163 -13.55 14.92 2.61
CA VAL A 163 -12.34 14.11 2.38
C VAL A 163 -11.11 14.89 2.84
N ASP A 164 -10.41 14.36 3.85
CA ASP A 164 -9.15 14.90 4.36
C ASP A 164 -7.95 14.13 3.80
N GLU A 165 -6.88 14.84 3.49
CA GLU A 165 -5.73 14.33 2.76
C GLU A 165 -4.45 14.50 3.57
N TYR A 166 -3.81 13.39 3.94
CA TYR A 166 -2.51 13.37 4.62
C TYR A 166 -1.46 12.78 3.70
N VAL A 167 -0.77 13.64 2.94
CA VAL A 167 0.31 13.24 2.02
C VAL A 167 1.61 13.05 2.81
N GLU A 168 1.59 12.13 3.75
CA GLU A 168 2.70 11.81 4.64
C GLU A 168 2.63 10.36 5.11
N ALA A 169 3.75 9.84 5.57
CA ALA A 169 3.76 8.53 6.18
C ALA A 169 3.31 8.61 7.64
N LEU A 170 2.52 7.63 8.06
CA LEU A 170 2.18 7.47 9.46
C LEU A 170 3.43 7.06 10.24
N ARG A 171 3.69 7.75 11.35
CA ARG A 171 4.82 7.54 12.26
C ARG A 171 4.36 7.69 13.70
N THR A 172 5.16 7.24 14.66
CA THR A 172 4.86 7.43 16.10
C THR A 172 4.73 8.91 16.48
N SER A 173 5.42 9.80 15.75
CA SER A 173 5.37 11.26 15.95
C SER A 173 4.03 11.91 15.59
N ASN A 174 3.32 11.41 14.57
CA ASN A 174 2.06 12.01 14.09
C ASN A 174 0.81 11.14 14.36
N ALA A 175 0.97 9.83 14.64
CA ALA A 175 -0.15 8.90 14.71
C ALA A 175 -1.18 9.26 15.79
N LEU A 176 -0.74 9.63 17.00
CA LEU A 176 -1.66 9.98 18.09
C LEU A 176 -2.54 11.19 17.74
N GLU A 177 -1.97 12.18 17.05
CA GLU A 177 -2.69 13.38 16.65
C GLU A 177 -3.71 13.07 15.55
N ILE A 178 -3.26 12.41 14.48
CA ILE A 178 -4.09 12.10 13.31
C ILE A 178 -5.24 11.14 13.70
N LEU A 179 -4.93 10.00 14.32
CA LEU A 179 -5.94 8.96 14.62
C LEU A 179 -6.98 9.44 15.65
N SER A 180 -6.63 10.39 16.53
CA SER A 180 -7.57 10.90 17.55
C SER A 180 -8.80 11.58 16.95
N GLN A 181 -8.68 12.10 15.72
CA GLN A 181 -9.71 12.88 15.02
C GLN A 181 -10.80 12.04 14.33
N TYR A 182 -10.64 10.70 14.33
CA TYR A 182 -11.52 9.78 13.63
C TYR A 182 -12.17 8.78 14.59
N ASP A 183 -13.36 8.31 14.26
CA ASP A 183 -14.11 7.34 15.07
C ASP A 183 -13.61 5.92 14.84
N ILE A 184 -13.32 5.56 13.59
CA ILE A 184 -12.91 4.22 13.17
C ILE A 184 -11.63 4.31 12.35
N ILE A 185 -10.69 3.41 12.62
CA ILE A 185 -9.42 3.31 11.89
C ILE A 185 -9.44 2.06 11.00
N VAL A 186 -9.04 2.21 9.74
CA VAL A 186 -8.88 1.13 8.78
C VAL A 186 -7.41 0.99 8.44
N ASP A 187 -6.81 -0.13 8.82
CA ASP A 187 -5.46 -0.52 8.43
C ASP A 187 -5.51 -1.25 7.09
N ALA A 188 -5.15 -0.54 6.03
CA ALA A 188 -4.98 -1.04 4.68
C ALA A 188 -3.50 -1.10 4.27
N THR A 189 -2.60 -1.19 5.26
CA THR A 189 -1.16 -1.29 5.04
C THR A 189 -0.73 -2.75 4.80
N ASP A 190 0.36 -2.92 4.08
CA ASP A 190 0.94 -4.23 3.74
C ASP A 190 2.24 -4.52 4.49
N ASN A 191 2.55 -3.75 5.54
CA ASN A 191 3.79 -3.89 6.29
C ASN A 191 3.54 -4.23 7.79
N PRO A 192 4.32 -5.17 8.37
CA PRO A 192 4.17 -5.53 9.79
C PRO A 192 4.40 -4.38 10.79
N PRO A 193 5.44 -3.53 10.68
CA PRO A 193 5.70 -2.49 11.68
C PRO A 193 4.53 -1.50 11.82
N SER A 194 3.96 -1.04 10.70
CA SER A 194 2.77 -0.18 10.69
C SER A 194 1.59 -0.84 11.37
N ARG A 195 1.36 -2.14 11.13
CA ARG A 195 0.24 -2.87 11.74
C ARG A 195 0.31 -2.90 13.26
N TYR A 196 1.50 -3.12 13.83
CA TYR A 196 1.73 -3.03 15.27
C TYR A 196 1.52 -1.59 15.77
N MET A 197 2.13 -0.60 15.11
CA MET A 197 2.01 0.80 15.48
C MET A 197 0.55 1.28 15.47
N ILE A 198 -0.20 0.97 14.42
CA ILE A 198 -1.62 1.35 14.28
C ILE A 198 -2.45 0.70 15.39
N SER A 199 -2.27 -0.60 15.62
CA SER A 199 -2.98 -1.30 16.70
C SER A 199 -2.69 -0.70 18.07
N ASP A 200 -1.42 -0.42 18.38
CA ASP A 200 -1.02 0.12 19.66
C ASP A 200 -1.58 1.55 19.87
N CYS A 201 -1.56 2.36 18.82
CA CYS A 201 -2.16 3.70 18.84
C CYS A 201 -3.69 3.64 19.03
N CYS A 202 -4.37 2.70 18.36
CA CYS A 202 -5.81 2.48 18.51
C CYS A 202 -6.18 2.08 19.95
N VAL A 203 -5.38 1.23 20.61
CA VAL A 203 -5.58 0.89 22.03
C VAL A 203 -5.48 2.15 22.89
N LEU A 204 -4.43 2.95 22.73
CA LEU A 204 -4.21 4.17 23.52
C LEU A 204 -5.31 5.22 23.34
N LEU A 205 -5.96 5.25 22.17
CA LEU A 205 -7.02 6.19 21.82
C LEU A 205 -8.43 5.62 21.99
N GLY A 206 -8.57 4.34 22.36
CA GLY A 206 -9.86 3.67 22.47
C GLY A 206 -10.62 3.56 21.13
N LYS A 207 -9.91 3.41 20.01
CA LYS A 207 -10.50 3.38 18.67
C LYS A 207 -10.63 1.96 18.13
N PRO A 208 -11.79 1.56 17.56
CA PRO A 208 -11.90 0.29 16.85
C PRO A 208 -11.01 0.32 15.59
N LEU A 209 -10.41 -0.83 15.29
CA LEU A 209 -9.48 -1.01 14.18
C LEU A 209 -9.96 -2.12 13.25
N VAL A 210 -10.22 -1.80 11.98
CA VAL A 210 -10.49 -2.78 10.93
C VAL A 210 -9.19 -3.04 10.17
N SER A 211 -8.56 -4.20 10.38
CA SER A 211 -7.27 -4.53 9.77
C SER A 211 -7.39 -5.69 8.79
N GLY A 212 -7.00 -5.42 7.54
CA GLY A 212 -6.94 -6.40 6.46
C GLY A 212 -5.50 -6.76 6.11
N ALA A 213 -5.28 -7.93 5.52
CA ALA A 213 -4.01 -8.29 4.90
C ALA A 213 -4.27 -9.14 3.65
N ALA A 214 -3.36 -9.06 2.68
CA ALA A 214 -3.36 -9.93 1.52
C ALA A 214 -1.91 -10.25 1.12
N LEU A 215 -1.64 -11.49 0.76
CA LEU A 215 -0.34 -11.95 0.27
C LEU A 215 -0.56 -13.09 -0.73
N GLY A 216 0.03 -13.00 -1.92
CA GLY A 216 -0.15 -14.02 -2.96
C GLY A 216 -1.62 -14.23 -3.33
N MET A 217 -2.17 -15.37 -2.91
CA MET A 217 -3.53 -15.84 -3.16
C MET A 217 -4.40 -15.85 -1.89
N GLU A 218 -3.88 -15.35 -0.77
CA GLU A 218 -4.53 -15.43 0.53
C GLU A 218 -4.84 -14.03 1.07
N GLY A 219 -5.92 -13.94 1.86
CA GLY A 219 -6.32 -12.72 2.53
C GLY A 219 -6.88 -12.98 3.91
N GLN A 220 -6.78 -11.99 4.79
CA GLN A 220 -7.33 -12.05 6.14
C GLN A 220 -7.94 -10.72 6.57
N LEU A 221 -8.92 -10.78 7.47
CA LEU A 221 -9.61 -9.62 8.03
C LEU A 221 -10.11 -9.88 9.46
N THR A 222 -9.89 -8.92 10.34
CA THR A 222 -10.43 -8.88 11.71
C THR A 222 -10.74 -7.45 12.13
N VAL A 223 -11.69 -7.30 13.07
CA VAL A 223 -11.89 -6.07 13.83
C VAL A 223 -11.24 -6.20 15.22
N TYR A 224 -10.30 -5.30 15.52
CA TYR A 224 -9.59 -5.23 16.79
C TYR A 224 -10.09 -4.06 17.65
N ASN A 225 -9.80 -4.13 18.95
CA ASN A 225 -10.05 -3.06 19.92
C ASN A 225 -11.50 -2.52 19.91
N HIS A 226 -12.46 -3.41 19.75
CA HIS A 226 -13.88 -3.08 19.73
C HIS A 226 -14.61 -3.81 20.86
N ASN A 227 -15.33 -3.07 21.71
CA ASN A 227 -16.15 -3.57 22.82
C ASN A 227 -15.43 -4.59 23.72
N GLY A 228 -14.19 -4.28 24.13
CA GLY A 228 -13.38 -5.17 24.99
C GLY A 228 -12.67 -6.31 24.24
N GLY A 229 -12.77 -6.34 22.90
CA GLY A 229 -12.08 -7.31 22.06
C GLY A 229 -10.54 -7.17 22.05
N PRO A 230 -9.83 -8.13 21.44
CA PRO A 230 -8.37 -8.18 21.42
C PRO A 230 -7.77 -7.02 20.61
N CYS A 231 -6.54 -6.62 20.97
CA CYS A 231 -5.68 -5.85 20.07
C CYS A 231 -4.84 -6.80 19.18
N TYR A 232 -4.07 -6.26 18.23
CA TYR A 232 -3.23 -7.09 17.35
C TYR A 232 -2.20 -7.93 18.15
N ARG A 233 -1.55 -7.33 19.16
CA ARG A 233 -0.60 -8.03 20.04
C ARG A 233 -1.23 -9.11 20.91
N CYS A 234 -2.53 -9.01 21.20
CA CYS A 234 -3.23 -10.11 21.86
C CYS A 234 -3.21 -11.36 21.01
N LEU A 235 -3.11 -11.28 19.68
CA LEU A 235 -3.00 -12.44 18.79
C LEU A 235 -1.54 -12.73 18.42
N PHE A 236 -0.78 -11.70 18.10
CA PHE A 236 0.60 -11.81 17.62
C PHE A 236 1.54 -11.01 18.54
N PRO A 237 1.82 -11.50 19.77
CA PRO A 237 2.61 -10.76 20.76
C PRO A 237 4.05 -10.56 20.32
N THR A 238 4.60 -11.54 19.59
CA THR A 238 5.93 -11.52 18.98
C THR A 238 5.78 -11.52 17.46
N PRO A 239 6.51 -10.66 16.74
CA PRO A 239 6.51 -10.67 15.29
C PRO A 239 7.00 -12.02 14.76
N PRO A 240 6.49 -12.47 13.60
CA PRO A 240 7.04 -13.63 12.93
C PRO A 240 8.49 -13.34 12.50
N PRO A 241 9.35 -14.37 12.38
CA PRO A 241 10.72 -14.20 11.91
C PRO A 241 10.74 -13.55 10.53
N THR A 242 11.76 -12.75 10.23
CA THR A 242 11.87 -11.97 8.99
C THR A 242 11.83 -12.83 7.72
N SER A 243 12.22 -14.10 7.80
CA SER A 243 12.10 -15.09 6.72
C SER A 243 10.65 -15.43 6.35
N ALA A 244 9.71 -15.29 7.30
CA ALA A 244 8.28 -15.51 7.09
C ALA A 244 7.54 -14.21 6.72
N CYS A 245 8.18 -13.05 6.86
CA CYS A 245 7.62 -11.75 6.51
C CYS A 245 7.93 -11.42 5.04
N GLN A 246 6.93 -11.55 4.17
CA GLN A 246 7.05 -11.20 2.76
C GLN A 246 6.18 -10.01 2.40
N ARG A 247 6.69 -9.07 1.60
CA ARG A 247 5.88 -7.97 1.03
C ARG A 247 5.13 -8.44 -0.20
N CYS A 248 4.01 -7.81 -0.51
CA CYS A 248 3.34 -7.99 -1.81
C CYS A 248 4.29 -7.72 -2.99
N SER A 249 5.22 -6.77 -2.85
CA SER A 249 6.23 -6.48 -3.88
C SER A 249 7.27 -7.58 -4.06
N ASP A 250 7.49 -8.42 -3.05
CA ASP A 250 8.49 -9.49 -3.08
C ASP A 250 7.89 -10.83 -3.52
N SER A 251 6.66 -11.16 -3.08
CA SER A 251 6.01 -12.44 -3.39
C SER A 251 4.95 -12.38 -4.48
N GLY A 252 4.61 -11.17 -4.92
CA GLY A 252 3.46 -10.93 -5.77
C GLY A 252 2.13 -11.05 -5.03
N VAL A 253 1.08 -10.55 -5.66
CA VAL A 253 -0.29 -10.65 -5.17
C VAL A 253 -1.25 -10.64 -6.35
N LEU A 254 -2.22 -11.56 -6.37
CA LEU A 254 -3.28 -11.52 -7.37
C LEU A 254 -4.20 -10.34 -7.05
N GLY A 255 -4.32 -9.37 -7.96
CA GLY A 255 -4.92 -8.06 -7.66
C GLY A 255 -6.34 -8.09 -7.09
N VAL A 256 -7.13 -9.11 -7.43
CA VAL A 256 -8.49 -9.31 -6.90
C VAL A 256 -8.50 -9.66 -5.42
N VAL A 257 -7.44 -10.28 -4.88
CA VAL A 257 -7.36 -10.70 -3.47
C VAL A 257 -7.42 -9.52 -2.50
N PRO A 258 -6.52 -8.51 -2.58
CA PRO A 258 -6.68 -7.30 -1.78
C PRO A 258 -7.96 -6.53 -2.15
N GLY A 259 -8.44 -6.64 -3.39
CA GLY A 259 -9.74 -6.14 -3.80
C GLY A 259 -10.90 -6.66 -2.93
N VAL A 260 -11.00 -7.99 -2.80
CA VAL A 260 -12.01 -8.67 -1.99
C VAL A 260 -11.87 -8.30 -0.51
N ILE A 261 -10.65 -8.35 0.04
CA ILE A 261 -10.44 -8.01 1.45
C ILE A 261 -10.77 -6.55 1.72
N GLY A 262 -10.42 -5.63 0.83
CA GLY A 262 -10.73 -4.21 0.99
C GLY A 262 -12.23 -3.90 0.89
N CYS A 263 -12.99 -4.61 0.04
CA CYS A 263 -14.46 -4.56 0.07
C CYS A 263 -15.01 -5.03 1.42
N LEU A 264 -14.45 -6.10 1.98
CA LEU A 264 -14.84 -6.60 3.30
C LEU A 264 -14.42 -5.63 4.42
N GLN A 265 -13.29 -4.93 4.30
CA GLN A 265 -12.91 -3.86 5.23
C GLN A 265 -13.93 -2.72 5.23
N ALA A 266 -14.39 -2.28 4.05
CA ALA A 266 -15.48 -1.30 3.96
C ALA A 266 -16.75 -1.82 4.64
N LEU A 267 -17.11 -3.09 4.41
CA LEU A 267 -18.29 -3.69 5.04
C LEU A 267 -18.18 -3.70 6.58
N GLU A 268 -17.05 -4.14 7.16
CA GLU A 268 -16.85 -4.10 8.61
C GLU A 268 -16.89 -2.67 9.17
N THR A 269 -16.30 -1.72 8.45
CA THR A 269 -16.31 -0.31 8.82
C THR A 269 -17.71 0.27 8.80
N ILE A 270 -18.51 -0.05 7.78
CA ILE A 270 -19.92 0.36 7.69
C ILE A 270 -20.71 -0.22 8.85
N LYS A 271 -20.55 -1.51 9.19
CA LYS A 271 -21.23 -2.11 10.35
C LYS A 271 -20.92 -1.37 11.66
N LEU A 272 -19.65 -1.02 11.88
CA LEU A 272 -19.23 -0.23 13.04
C LEU A 272 -19.83 1.17 13.03
N ALA A 273 -19.75 1.88 11.91
CA ALA A 273 -20.20 3.26 11.77
C ALA A 273 -21.72 3.41 11.83
N SER A 274 -22.45 2.49 11.21
CA SER A 274 -23.91 2.50 11.20
C SER A 274 -24.52 1.89 12.47
N MET A 275 -23.71 1.18 13.26
CA MET A 275 -24.13 0.35 14.39
C MET A 275 -25.12 -0.77 13.99
N VAL A 276 -24.89 -1.38 12.81
CA VAL A 276 -25.76 -2.42 12.26
C VAL A 276 -24.97 -3.69 11.98
N GLY A 277 -25.50 -4.83 12.40
CA GLY A 277 -24.90 -6.15 12.19
C GLY A 277 -23.83 -6.50 13.23
N GLU A 278 -23.04 -7.53 12.94
CA GLU A 278 -22.05 -8.06 13.87
C GLU A 278 -20.63 -7.90 13.31
N PRO A 279 -19.80 -6.98 13.83
CA PRO A 279 -18.41 -6.84 13.41
C PRO A 279 -17.59 -8.11 13.65
N LEU A 280 -16.51 -8.31 12.89
CA LEU A 280 -15.53 -9.41 13.07
C LEU A 280 -14.63 -9.22 14.30
N SER A 281 -15.18 -8.72 15.41
CA SER A 281 -14.49 -8.75 16.71
C SER A 281 -14.46 -10.18 17.22
N GLU A 282 -13.32 -10.61 17.78
CA GLU A 282 -13.05 -12.00 18.20
C GLU A 282 -13.22 -13.07 17.11
N ARG A 283 -13.26 -12.63 15.84
CA ARG A 283 -13.36 -13.49 14.66
C ARG A 283 -12.35 -13.05 13.62
N MET A 284 -11.80 -14.01 12.89
CA MET A 284 -10.90 -13.76 11.76
C MET A 284 -11.45 -14.43 10.52
N LEU A 285 -11.69 -13.62 9.50
CA LEU A 285 -11.97 -14.11 8.17
C LEU A 285 -10.65 -14.47 7.49
N LEU A 286 -10.60 -15.67 6.91
CA LEU A 286 -9.53 -16.19 6.09
C LEU A 286 -10.09 -16.45 4.70
N PHE A 287 -9.43 -15.93 3.68
CA PHE A 287 -9.79 -16.08 2.28
C PHE A 287 -8.66 -16.77 1.53
N ASP A 288 -8.97 -17.92 0.92
CA ASP A 288 -8.11 -18.62 -0.02
C ASP A 288 -8.72 -18.46 -1.42
N ALA A 289 -8.07 -17.66 -2.25
CA ALA A 289 -8.54 -17.38 -3.61
C ALA A 289 -8.30 -18.53 -4.58
N LEU A 290 -7.35 -19.43 -4.30
CA LEU A 290 -7.06 -20.57 -5.16
C LEU A 290 -8.20 -21.59 -5.13
N SER A 291 -8.75 -21.84 -3.94
CA SER A 291 -9.88 -22.76 -3.76
C SER A 291 -11.24 -22.05 -3.60
N ALA A 292 -11.26 -20.72 -3.70
CA ALA A 292 -12.42 -19.85 -3.46
C ALA A 292 -13.10 -20.12 -2.09
N ARG A 293 -12.30 -20.39 -1.05
CA ARG A 293 -12.79 -20.69 0.29
C ARG A 293 -12.71 -19.46 1.19
N MET A 294 -13.81 -19.16 1.87
CA MET A 294 -13.85 -18.22 2.99
C MET A 294 -14.16 -18.97 4.28
N ARG A 295 -13.36 -18.74 5.31
CA ARG A 295 -13.56 -19.32 6.64
C ARG A 295 -13.54 -18.22 7.68
N ILE A 296 -14.47 -18.27 8.62
CA ILE A 296 -14.44 -17.42 9.79
C ILE A 296 -14.06 -18.29 10.98
N VAL A 297 -12.92 -17.99 11.59
CA VAL A 297 -12.43 -18.70 12.77
C VAL A 297 -12.56 -17.82 14.00
N LYS A 298 -12.92 -18.41 15.14
CA LYS A 298 -12.88 -17.71 16.42
C LYS A 298 -11.42 -17.52 16.83
N ILE A 299 -11.06 -16.30 17.19
CA ILE A 299 -9.74 -15.97 17.72
C ILE A 299 -9.83 -15.74 19.23
N ARG A 300 -8.69 -15.79 19.92
CA ARG A 300 -8.65 -15.47 21.35
C ARG A 300 -9.09 -14.03 21.60
N GLY A 301 -9.84 -13.82 22.69
CA GLY A 301 -10.23 -12.51 23.16
C GLY A 301 -9.05 -11.73 23.75
N ARG A 302 -9.35 -10.58 24.37
CA ARG A 302 -8.34 -9.74 25.06
C ARG A 302 -7.58 -10.57 26.11
N SER A 303 -6.25 -10.44 26.11
CA SER A 303 -5.39 -11.03 27.13
C SER A 303 -5.10 -10.03 28.24
N SER A 304 -5.33 -10.42 29.50
CA SER A 304 -4.97 -9.62 30.69
C SER A 304 -3.47 -9.39 30.82
N GLN A 305 -2.65 -10.24 30.19
CA GLN A 305 -1.19 -10.17 30.17
C GLN A 305 -0.62 -9.45 28.93
N CYS A 306 -1.49 -8.87 28.08
CA CYS A 306 -1.01 -8.16 26.90
C CYS A 306 -0.17 -6.94 27.30
N THR A 307 1.01 -6.79 26.69
CA THR A 307 1.94 -5.69 26.97
C THR A 307 1.39 -4.30 26.66
N VAL A 308 0.31 -4.22 25.87
CA VAL A 308 -0.29 -2.95 25.45
C VAL A 308 -1.68 -2.76 26.04
N CYS A 309 -2.61 -3.71 25.85
CA CYS A 309 -3.98 -3.56 26.34
C CYS A 309 -4.31 -4.35 27.62
N GLY A 310 -3.34 -5.02 28.25
CA GLY A 310 -3.55 -5.81 29.48
C GLY A 310 -3.84 -4.96 30.71
N ASP A 311 -4.29 -5.59 31.81
CA ASP A 311 -4.81 -4.89 32.99
C ASP A 311 -3.72 -4.08 33.73
N ASN A 312 -2.48 -4.58 33.71
CA ASN A 312 -1.30 -3.95 34.34
C ASN A 312 -0.31 -3.40 33.29
N SER A 313 -0.80 -3.05 32.10
CA SER A 313 0.04 -2.50 31.04
C SER A 313 0.62 -1.14 31.45
N SER A 314 1.94 -0.98 31.34
CA SER A 314 2.62 0.31 31.49
C SER A 314 2.66 1.12 30.18
N PHE A 315 2.14 0.55 29.08
CA PHE A 315 2.17 1.17 27.76
C PHE A 315 1.27 2.41 27.72
N ASN A 316 1.87 3.54 27.41
CA ASN A 316 1.25 4.86 27.39
C ASN A 316 1.71 5.67 26.16
N LYS A 317 1.20 6.90 26.03
CA LYS A 317 1.52 7.79 24.89
C LYS A 317 3.01 8.10 24.73
N GLN A 318 3.77 8.19 25.83
CA GLN A 318 5.21 8.45 25.77
C GLN A 318 5.94 7.20 25.29
N THR A 319 5.68 6.04 25.90
CA THR A 319 6.30 4.79 25.46
C THR A 319 5.95 4.45 24.01
N PHE A 320 4.77 4.82 23.52
CA PHE A 320 4.40 4.66 22.11
C PHE A 320 5.24 5.54 21.18
N LYS A 321 5.47 6.81 21.57
CA LYS A 321 6.30 7.74 20.78
C LYS A 321 7.74 7.27 20.66
N ASP A 322 8.27 6.72 21.74
CA ASP A 322 9.65 6.26 21.85
C ASP A 322 9.86 4.81 21.35
N PHE A 323 8.79 4.10 20.98
CA PHE A 323 8.88 2.69 20.57
C PHE A 323 9.44 2.55 19.15
N ASP A 324 10.49 1.75 19.00
CA ASP A 324 11.05 1.41 17.70
C ASP A 324 10.37 0.16 17.12
N TYR A 325 9.41 0.39 16.23
CA TYR A 325 8.68 -0.68 15.54
C TYR A 325 9.51 -1.39 14.47
N GLU A 326 10.52 -0.71 13.90
CA GLU A 326 11.39 -1.31 12.89
C GLU A 326 12.32 -2.32 13.54
N ASP A 327 12.95 -1.94 14.65
CA ASP A 327 13.77 -2.84 15.45
C ASP A 327 12.92 -3.98 16.04
N PHE A 328 11.74 -3.68 16.61
CA PHE A 328 10.88 -4.72 17.17
C PHE A 328 10.49 -5.80 16.16
N THR A 329 10.20 -5.41 14.92
CA THR A 329 9.81 -6.34 13.85
C THR A 329 10.98 -6.84 13.00
N GLN A 330 12.18 -6.28 13.20
CA GLN A 330 13.35 -6.47 12.35
C GLN A 330 13.03 -6.24 10.87
N PHE A 331 12.12 -5.29 10.61
CA PHE A 331 11.57 -5.03 9.29
C PHE A 331 11.38 -3.51 9.11
N PRO A 332 11.85 -2.90 8.02
CA PRO A 332 11.75 -1.46 7.90
C PRO A 332 10.31 -1.03 7.55
N LEU A 333 9.87 0.12 8.07
CA LEU A 333 8.59 0.77 7.74
C LEU A 333 8.54 1.14 6.26
N PHE A 334 9.69 1.52 5.71
CA PHE A 334 9.86 1.97 4.33
C PHE A 334 10.78 1.00 3.56
N ALA A 335 10.59 0.88 2.24
CA ALA A 335 11.53 0.12 1.42
C ALA A 335 12.84 0.91 1.28
N GLY A 336 13.94 0.40 1.84
CA GLY A 336 15.28 0.96 1.68
C GLY A 336 16.27 -0.10 1.18
N PRO A 337 17.42 0.33 0.62
CA PRO A 337 18.48 -0.60 0.25
C PRO A 337 19.08 -1.25 1.50
N LEU A 338 19.18 -2.58 1.51
CA LEU A 338 19.91 -3.30 2.55
C LEU A 338 21.42 -3.00 2.43
N ASN A 339 22.13 -2.95 3.55
CA ASN A 339 23.58 -2.80 3.56
C ASN A 339 24.23 -3.81 4.53
N LEU A 340 24.28 -5.07 4.11
CA LEU A 340 24.83 -6.20 4.88
C LEU A 340 26.31 -6.46 4.58
N LEU A 341 26.75 -6.15 3.36
CA LEU A 341 28.09 -6.48 2.87
C LEU A 341 29.02 -5.27 2.83
N PRO A 342 30.33 -5.46 3.06
CA PRO A 342 31.30 -4.39 2.87
C PRO A 342 31.51 -4.12 1.37
N ALA A 343 31.98 -2.92 1.02
CA ALA A 343 32.01 -2.42 -0.36
C ALA A 343 32.80 -3.33 -1.33
N GLU A 344 33.87 -3.97 -0.87
CA GLU A 344 34.69 -4.89 -1.65
C GLU A 344 33.98 -6.19 -2.06
N SER A 345 32.90 -6.54 -1.35
CA SER A 345 32.05 -7.71 -1.61
C SER A 345 30.86 -7.37 -2.52
N ARG A 346 30.86 -6.19 -3.13
CA ARG A 346 29.80 -5.69 -4.01
C ARG A 346 30.38 -5.21 -5.33
N ILE A 347 29.57 -5.24 -6.38
CA ILE A 347 29.94 -4.74 -7.71
C ILE A 347 28.77 -4.00 -8.34
N SER A 348 29.04 -2.90 -9.05
CA SER A 348 28.01 -2.18 -9.80
C SER A 348 27.58 -2.95 -11.06
N SER A 349 26.36 -2.68 -11.55
CA SER A 349 25.89 -3.25 -12.82
C SER A 349 26.80 -2.88 -14.00
N THR A 350 27.38 -1.68 -13.98
CA THR A 350 28.31 -1.18 -15.00
C THR A 350 29.64 -1.92 -14.98
N GLU A 351 30.23 -2.14 -13.79
CA GLU A 351 31.46 -2.95 -13.67
C GLU A 351 31.20 -4.40 -14.10
N PHE A 352 30.05 -4.97 -13.73
CA PHE A 352 29.68 -6.31 -14.20
C PHE A 352 29.53 -6.37 -15.73
N LYS A 353 28.99 -5.32 -16.37
CA LYS A 353 28.96 -5.22 -17.84
C LYS A 353 30.37 -5.24 -18.45
N GLU A 354 31.33 -4.58 -17.83
CA GLU A 354 32.73 -4.60 -18.29
C GLU A 354 33.34 -6.01 -18.22
N ILE A 355 33.04 -6.77 -17.17
CA ILE A 355 33.45 -8.18 -17.02
C ILE A 355 32.88 -9.03 -18.17
N LEU A 356 31.59 -8.83 -18.50
CA LEU A 356 30.97 -9.50 -19.65
C LEU A 356 31.66 -9.13 -20.97
N GLN A 357 32.02 -7.87 -21.16
CA GLN A 357 32.71 -7.39 -22.37
C GLN A 357 34.13 -7.94 -22.50
N LYS A 358 34.86 -8.03 -21.37
CA LYS A 358 36.20 -8.61 -21.29
C LYS A 358 36.20 -10.14 -21.39
N LYS A 359 35.03 -10.77 -21.33
CA LYS A 359 34.85 -12.24 -21.32
C LYS A 359 35.65 -12.92 -20.22
N GLU A 360 35.74 -12.27 -19.06
CA GLU A 360 36.38 -12.85 -17.88
C GLU A 360 35.58 -14.07 -17.39
N GLN A 361 36.28 -15.09 -16.88
CA GLN A 361 35.63 -16.31 -16.39
C GLN A 361 34.85 -16.03 -15.10
N HIS A 362 33.55 -16.33 -15.14
CA HIS A 362 32.67 -16.11 -14.00
C HIS A 362 31.48 -17.06 -14.04
N VAL A 363 30.82 -17.17 -12.88
CA VAL A 363 29.48 -17.74 -12.73
C VAL A 363 28.55 -16.65 -12.23
N LEU A 364 27.48 -16.39 -12.99
CA LEU A 364 26.41 -15.48 -12.58
C LEU A 364 25.30 -16.32 -11.93
N LEU A 365 25.12 -16.16 -10.62
CA LEU A 365 24.10 -16.82 -9.82
C LEU A 365 22.87 -15.92 -9.65
N ASP A 366 21.74 -16.34 -10.16
CA ASP A 366 20.45 -15.69 -9.93
C ASP A 366 19.71 -16.36 -8.77
N VAL A 367 19.58 -15.64 -7.65
CA VAL A 367 18.99 -16.16 -6.41
C VAL A 367 17.49 -15.90 -6.28
N ARG A 368 16.84 -15.38 -7.33
CA ARG A 368 15.39 -15.15 -7.33
C ARG A 368 14.64 -16.49 -7.39
N PRO A 369 13.39 -16.54 -6.91
CA PRO A 369 12.50 -17.66 -7.14
C PRO A 369 12.42 -18.05 -8.62
N SER A 370 12.29 -19.33 -8.94
CA SER A 370 12.35 -19.80 -10.33
C SER A 370 11.23 -19.24 -11.21
N HIS A 371 10.09 -18.84 -10.64
CA HIS A 371 9.03 -18.17 -11.40
C HIS A 371 9.40 -16.72 -11.75
N HIS A 372 10.13 -16.00 -10.89
CA HIS A 372 10.72 -14.69 -11.20
C HIS A 372 11.79 -14.78 -12.27
N TYR A 373 12.64 -15.80 -12.19
CA TYR A 373 13.66 -16.07 -13.19
C TYR A 373 13.07 -16.24 -14.60
N LYS A 374 11.91 -16.89 -14.69
CA LYS A 374 11.18 -17.08 -15.96
C LYS A 374 10.54 -15.80 -16.53
N ILE A 375 10.36 -14.75 -15.73
CA ILE A 375 9.86 -13.46 -16.23
C ILE A 375 10.94 -12.82 -17.11
N VAL A 376 12.16 -12.76 -16.60
CA VAL A 376 13.32 -12.16 -17.25
C VAL A 376 14.58 -12.67 -16.54
N SER A 377 15.66 -12.93 -17.27
CA SER A 377 16.97 -13.27 -16.72
C SER A 377 18.10 -12.69 -17.56
N LEU A 378 19.29 -12.60 -16.97
CA LEU A 378 20.49 -12.31 -17.75
C LEU A 378 20.92 -13.58 -18.51
N PRO A 379 21.53 -13.46 -19.70
CA PRO A 379 22.06 -14.60 -20.42
C PRO A 379 23.07 -15.38 -19.56
N ASP A 380 23.11 -16.70 -19.74
CA ASP A 380 24.07 -17.60 -19.09
C ASP A 380 24.08 -17.59 -17.54
N SER A 381 23.03 -17.07 -16.90
CA SER A 381 22.89 -17.12 -15.44
C SER A 381 22.38 -18.47 -14.94
N LEU A 382 22.89 -18.93 -13.81
CA LEU A 382 22.44 -20.12 -13.09
C LEU A 382 21.38 -19.73 -12.06
N ASN A 383 20.15 -20.28 -12.15
CA ASN A 383 19.11 -20.02 -11.15
C ASN A 383 19.15 -21.02 -9.99
N ILE A 384 19.58 -20.55 -8.82
CA ILE A 384 19.42 -21.26 -7.54
C ILE A 384 18.71 -20.32 -6.57
N PRO A 385 17.39 -20.48 -6.36
CA PRO A 385 16.64 -19.64 -5.44
C PRO A 385 17.29 -19.59 -4.05
N LEU A 386 17.28 -18.42 -3.41
CA LEU A 386 17.91 -18.21 -2.09
C LEU A 386 17.48 -19.27 -1.06
N ALA A 387 16.20 -19.63 -1.03
CA ALA A 387 15.65 -20.64 -0.11
C ALA A 387 16.23 -22.05 -0.32
N ASN A 388 16.81 -22.33 -1.48
CA ASN A 388 17.39 -23.61 -1.86
C ASN A 388 18.91 -23.55 -2.00
N LEU A 389 19.54 -22.40 -1.69
CA LEU A 389 20.95 -22.16 -1.94
C LEU A 389 21.84 -23.15 -1.19
N GLU A 390 21.59 -23.35 0.10
CA GLU A 390 22.30 -24.31 0.95
C GLU A 390 22.25 -25.74 0.39
N ALA A 391 21.06 -26.23 0.06
CA ALA A 391 20.86 -27.58 -0.44
C ALA A 391 21.46 -27.81 -1.85
N ARG A 392 21.72 -26.74 -2.61
CA ARG A 392 22.14 -26.79 -4.02
C ARG A 392 23.53 -26.19 -4.27
N LEU A 393 24.35 -26.01 -3.22
CA LEU A 393 25.74 -25.53 -3.35
C LEU A 393 26.59 -26.37 -4.30
N ASN A 394 26.31 -27.67 -4.40
CA ASN A 394 27.00 -28.57 -5.32
C ASN A 394 26.84 -28.15 -6.78
N GLU A 395 25.69 -27.59 -7.17
CA GLU A 395 25.44 -27.12 -8.54
C GLU A 395 26.29 -25.89 -8.87
N LEU A 396 26.42 -24.96 -7.92
CA LEU A 396 27.32 -23.81 -8.05
C LEU A 396 28.78 -24.27 -8.17
N THR A 397 29.19 -25.26 -7.37
CA THR A 397 30.54 -25.82 -7.39
C THR A 397 30.84 -26.50 -8.73
N SER A 398 29.90 -27.27 -9.28
CA SER A 398 30.03 -27.88 -10.60
C SER A 398 30.15 -26.83 -11.71
N ALA A 399 29.32 -25.79 -11.67
CA ALA A 399 29.36 -24.69 -12.64
C ALA A 399 30.71 -23.94 -12.61
N LEU A 400 31.32 -23.77 -11.43
CA LEU A 400 32.65 -23.18 -11.30
C LEU A 400 33.73 -24.09 -11.92
N LYS A 401 33.69 -25.39 -11.66
CA LYS A 401 34.63 -26.36 -12.24
C LYS A 401 34.54 -26.43 -13.77
N GLU A 402 33.33 -26.41 -14.33
CA GLU A 402 33.14 -26.38 -15.79
C GLU A 402 33.78 -25.14 -16.45
N LYS A 403 33.77 -24.00 -15.75
CA LYS A 403 34.42 -22.76 -16.21
C LYS A 403 35.93 -22.78 -16.04
N GLU A 404 36.46 -23.48 -15.02
CA GLU A 404 37.90 -23.72 -14.84
C GLU A 404 38.45 -24.65 -15.92
N ASP A 405 37.78 -25.79 -16.17
CA ASP A 405 38.23 -26.83 -17.11
C ASP A 405 38.22 -26.36 -18.57
N GLY A 406 37.31 -25.44 -18.93
CA GLY A 406 37.27 -24.82 -20.26
C GLY A 406 38.48 -23.93 -20.59
N HIS A 407 39.36 -23.63 -19.62
CA HIS A 407 40.42 -22.63 -19.74
C HIS A 407 41.85 -23.16 -19.61
N VAL A 408 42.06 -24.49 -19.52
CA VAL A 408 43.38 -25.13 -19.43
C VAL A 408 44.31 -24.77 -20.62
N ASN A 409 43.78 -24.23 -21.72
CA ASN A 409 44.55 -23.86 -22.92
C ASN A 409 45.04 -22.40 -22.98
N THR A 410 44.77 -21.53 -21.99
CA THR A 410 45.18 -20.11 -22.03
C THR A 410 45.69 -19.59 -20.68
N GLY A 411 46.86 -20.05 -20.23
CA GLY A 411 47.91 -19.34 -19.47
C GLY A 411 47.61 -18.41 -18.26
N SER A 412 46.36 -18.18 -17.84
CA SER A 412 45.97 -17.27 -16.76
C SER A 412 45.23 -18.05 -15.68
N CYS A 413 45.93 -18.39 -14.60
CA CYS A 413 45.41 -19.12 -13.44
C CYS A 413 44.63 -18.20 -12.49
N THR A 414 43.47 -17.72 -12.89
CA THR A 414 42.54 -17.02 -11.99
C THR A 414 41.26 -17.84 -11.86
N ASN A 415 40.95 -18.30 -10.64
CA ASN A 415 39.70 -19.02 -10.36
C ASN A 415 38.50 -18.13 -10.75
N PRO A 416 37.44 -18.71 -11.36
CA PRO A 416 36.26 -17.96 -11.78
C PRO A 416 35.59 -17.29 -10.58
N SER A 417 35.21 -16.03 -10.77
CA SER A 417 34.49 -15.26 -9.73
C SER A 417 33.01 -15.59 -9.73
N VAL A 418 32.37 -15.54 -8.56
CA VAL A 418 30.92 -15.70 -8.41
C VAL A 418 30.28 -14.33 -8.29
N TYR A 419 29.36 -14.02 -9.19
CA TYR A 419 28.52 -12.81 -9.10
C TYR A 419 27.10 -13.21 -8.82
N VAL A 420 26.46 -12.56 -7.86
CA VAL A 420 25.11 -12.91 -7.41
C VAL A 420 24.15 -11.78 -7.70
N VAL A 421 23.05 -12.09 -8.36
CA VAL A 421 22.01 -11.14 -8.75
C VAL A 421 20.66 -11.54 -8.18
N CYS A 422 19.90 -10.53 -7.75
CA CYS A 422 18.47 -10.68 -7.48
C CYS A 422 17.70 -9.52 -8.12
N ARG A 423 16.45 -9.29 -7.73
CA ARG A 423 15.66 -8.19 -8.32
C ARG A 423 16.23 -6.81 -7.96
N ARG A 424 16.48 -6.57 -6.66
CA ARG A 424 16.78 -5.23 -6.09
C ARG A 424 18.12 -5.11 -5.36
N GLY A 425 18.92 -6.18 -5.33
CA GLY A 425 20.20 -6.19 -4.62
C GLY A 425 20.10 -6.52 -3.11
N ASN A 426 18.93 -6.89 -2.58
CA ASN A 426 18.76 -7.24 -1.16
C ASN A 426 19.05 -8.73 -0.90
N ASP A 427 18.33 -9.62 -1.58
CA ASP A 427 18.54 -11.07 -1.44
C ASP A 427 19.91 -11.53 -1.93
N SER A 428 20.49 -10.84 -2.91
CA SER A 428 21.86 -11.10 -3.39
C SER A 428 22.89 -10.84 -2.30
N GLN A 429 22.69 -9.83 -1.44
CA GLN A 429 23.58 -9.60 -0.30
C GLN A 429 23.51 -10.74 0.72
N ARG A 430 22.30 -11.22 1.03
CA ARG A 430 22.10 -12.35 1.95
C ARG A 430 22.73 -13.63 1.41
N ALA A 431 22.55 -13.89 0.11
CA ALA A 431 23.17 -15.00 -0.58
C ALA A 431 24.70 -14.94 -0.52
N VAL A 432 25.30 -13.78 -0.81
CA VAL A 432 26.76 -13.61 -0.78
C VAL A 432 27.31 -13.74 0.64
N HIS A 433 26.61 -13.21 1.65
CA HIS A 433 27.01 -13.42 3.06
C HIS A 433 27.12 -14.92 3.37
N TYR A 434 26.06 -15.68 3.06
CA TYR A 434 26.04 -17.13 3.26
C TYR A 434 27.12 -17.86 2.43
N LEU A 435 27.32 -17.48 1.18
CA LEU A 435 28.33 -18.07 0.30
C LEU A 435 29.75 -17.85 0.84
N ARG A 436 30.06 -16.66 1.37
CA ARG A 436 31.37 -16.37 1.98
C ARG A 436 31.58 -17.18 3.25
N GLU A 437 30.56 -17.31 4.10
CA GLU A 437 30.61 -18.22 5.27
C GLU A 437 30.81 -19.69 4.87
N SER A 438 30.37 -20.05 3.66
CA SER A 438 30.50 -21.40 3.08
C SER A 438 31.78 -21.60 2.25
N GLY A 439 32.72 -20.64 2.25
CA GLY A 439 34.04 -20.76 1.60
C GLY A 439 34.15 -20.19 0.19
N PHE A 440 33.15 -19.44 -0.30
CA PHE A 440 33.20 -18.73 -1.59
C PHE A 440 33.64 -17.26 -1.39
N ASP A 441 34.91 -17.05 -1.02
CA ASP A 441 35.45 -15.72 -0.67
C ASP A 441 35.41 -14.68 -1.79
N SER A 442 35.38 -15.14 -3.05
CA SER A 442 35.31 -14.28 -4.25
C SER A 442 33.88 -13.85 -4.60
N ALA A 443 32.86 -14.32 -3.88
CA ALA A 443 31.48 -14.00 -4.17
C ALA A 443 31.17 -12.51 -3.96
N LYS A 444 30.55 -11.88 -4.97
CA LYS A 444 30.12 -10.48 -4.95
C LYS A 444 28.66 -10.32 -5.37
N ASP A 445 27.94 -9.41 -4.75
CA ASP A 445 26.56 -9.08 -5.15
C ASP A 445 26.54 -7.96 -6.19
N ILE A 446 25.58 -8.02 -7.12
CA ILE A 446 25.32 -6.90 -8.04
C ILE A 446 24.44 -5.87 -7.33
N ILE A 447 25.01 -4.68 -7.08
CA ILE A 447 24.35 -3.57 -6.41
C ILE A 447 23.09 -3.18 -7.16
N GLY A 448 21.94 -3.19 -6.47
CA GLY A 448 20.64 -2.85 -7.04
C GLY A 448 20.03 -3.92 -7.95
N GLY A 449 20.69 -5.06 -8.14
CA GLY A 449 20.16 -6.20 -8.88
C GLY A 449 19.80 -5.91 -10.35
N LEU A 450 18.73 -6.54 -10.83
CA LEU A 450 18.23 -6.35 -12.20
C LEU A 450 17.61 -4.97 -12.44
N GLU A 451 17.07 -4.31 -11.42
CA GLU A 451 16.54 -2.95 -11.55
C GLU A 451 17.68 -1.96 -11.87
N ALA A 452 18.82 -2.07 -11.17
CA ALA A 452 20.01 -1.28 -11.50
C ALA A 452 20.62 -1.67 -12.84
N TRP A 453 20.54 -2.93 -13.26
CA TRP A 453 20.95 -3.35 -14.60
C TRP A 453 20.10 -2.68 -15.69
N ALA A 454 18.78 -2.65 -15.53
CA ALA A 454 17.89 -1.97 -16.45
C ALA A 454 18.19 -0.46 -16.50
N ALA A 455 18.33 0.19 -15.34
CA ALA A 455 18.61 1.62 -15.26
C ALA A 455 19.96 2.01 -15.86
N ASN A 456 21.03 1.27 -15.56
CA ASN A 456 22.41 1.71 -15.81
C ASN A 456 23.08 1.04 -17.01
N VAL A 457 22.60 -0.13 -17.45
CA VAL A 457 23.27 -0.95 -18.47
C VAL A 457 22.44 -1.12 -19.73
N ASN A 458 21.16 -1.47 -19.58
CA ASN A 458 20.24 -1.70 -20.69
C ASN A 458 18.82 -1.21 -20.33
N PRO A 459 18.46 0.04 -20.68
CA PRO A 459 17.13 0.60 -20.42
C PRO A 459 15.96 -0.18 -21.04
N ASN A 460 16.23 -1.02 -22.04
CA ASN A 460 15.22 -1.89 -22.66
C ASN A 460 15.10 -3.26 -21.96
N PHE A 461 15.89 -3.51 -20.92
CA PHE A 461 15.80 -4.75 -20.15
C PHE A 461 14.49 -4.75 -19.36
N PRO A 462 13.65 -5.80 -19.48
CA PRO A 462 12.38 -5.85 -18.77
C PRO A 462 12.56 -5.80 -17.26
N THR A 463 11.79 -4.92 -16.61
CA THR A 463 11.63 -4.87 -15.15
C THR A 463 10.20 -5.20 -14.77
N TYR A 464 10.01 -5.73 -13.56
CA TYR A 464 8.72 -6.05 -12.96
C TYR A 464 8.75 -5.65 -11.50
#